data_AF-A0A4V2V4S2-F1
#
_entry.id   AF-A0A4V2V4S2-F1
#
_cell.length_a   1.000
_cell.length_b   1.000
_cell.length_c   1.000
_cell.angle_alpha   90.00
_cell.angle_beta   90.00
_cell.angle_gamma   90.00
#
_symmetry.space_group_name_H-M   'P 1'
#
loop_
_entity.id
_entity.type
_entity.pdbx_description
1 polymer ?
#
loop_
_entity_poly.entity_id
_entity_poly.type
_entity_poly.pdbx_seq_one_letter_code
_entity_poly.pdbx_strand_id
1 'polypeptide(L)' 'MEIKMLAGYTGPDFILAPGERRDFPKDKAVTLIKAGLAVPVNEDRFNKAVKPKALETRQ' A
#
# COMPACT_ATOMS: atom_id res chain seq x y z
N MET A 1 -8.71 -2.71 7.78
CA MET A 1 -7.50 -3.52 7.54
C MET A 1 -6.30 -2.68 7.92
N GLU A 2 -5.52 -3.14 8.90
CA GLU A 2 -4.36 -2.38 9.35
C GLU A 2 -3.19 -2.50 8.37
N ILE A 3 -2.70 -1.34 7.92
CA ILE A 3 -1.53 -1.21 7.07
C ILE A 3 -0.53 -0.25 7.72
N LYS A 4 0.76 -0.55 7.54
CA LYS A 4 1.89 0.30 7.87
C LYS A 4 2.34 1.01 6.61
N MET A 5 2.39 2.33 6.63
CA MET A 5 2.89 3.11 5.51
C MET A 5 4.41 2.92 5.38
N LEU A 6 4.88 2.68 4.16
CA LEU A 6 6.32 2.61 3.85
C LEU A 6 6.88 3.99 3.46
N ALA A 7 6.03 4.83 2.86
CA ALA A 7 6.38 6.18 2.45
C ALA A 7 5.44 7.19 3.12
N GLY A 8 5.89 8.45 3.22
CA GLY A 8 5.01 9.55 3.62
C GLY A 8 3.89 9.71 2.59
N TYR A 9 2.64 9.71 3.06
CA TYR A 9 1.47 9.90 2.22
C TYR A 9 0.69 11.11 2.70
N THR A 10 0.60 12.11 1.83
CA THR A 10 -0.21 13.31 2.06
C THR A 10 -1.43 13.21 1.16
N GLY A 11 -2.54 12.79 1.76
CA GLY A 11 -3.86 12.83 1.13
C GLY A 11 -4.65 14.08 1.59
N PRO A 12 -5.77 14.37 0.93
CA PRO A 12 -6.65 15.48 1.31
C PRO A 12 -7.26 15.31 2.71
N ASP A 13 -7.35 14.08 3.21
CA ASP A 13 -8.02 13.73 4.47
C ASP A 13 -7.02 13.32 5.57
N PHE A 14 -5.79 12.91 5.19
CA PHE A 14 -4.80 12.40 6.13
C PHE A 14 -3.36 12.70 5.69
N ILE A 15 -2.53 13.03 6.67
CA ILE A 15 -1.07 13.10 6.52
C ILE A 15 -0.50 11.93 7.32
N LEU A 16 0.16 11.01 6.62
CA LEU A 16 0.72 9.80 7.21
C LEU A 16 2.23 9.84 7.06
N ALA A 17 2.93 9.66 8.16
CA ALA A 17 4.38 9.53 8.16
C ALA A 17 4.80 8.13 7.66
N PRO A 18 5.99 7.98 7.08
CA PRO A 18 6.55 6.65 6.86
C PRO A 18 6.67 5.92 8.21
N GLY A 19 6.13 4.71 8.29
CA GLY A 19 6.11 3.88 9.49
C GLY A 19 4.83 3.95 10.32
N GLU A 20 3.92 4.91 10.04
CA GLU A 20 2.61 5.00 10.69
C GLU A 20 1.74 3.78 10.38
N ARG A 21 1.05 3.28 11.40
CA ARG A 21 0.10 2.17 11.28
C ARG A 21 -1.30 2.70 11.45
N ARG A 22 -2.19 2.36 10.52
CA ARG A 22 -3.58 2.78 10.59
C ARG A 22 -4.49 1.76 9.95
N ASP A 23 -5.71 1.67 10.46
CA ASP A 23 -6.76 0.90 9.82
C ASP A 23 -7.31 1.65 8.61
N PHE A 24 -7.23 1.00 7.44
CA PHE A 24 -7.81 1.48 6.21
C PHE A 24 -8.93 0.55 5.73
N PRO A 25 -9.94 1.10 5.01
CA PRO A 25 -10.89 0.26 4.30
C PRO A 25 -10.14 -0.65 3.33
N LYS A 26 -10.53 -1.93 3.28
CA LYS A 26 -9.81 -3.00 2.59
C LYS A 26 -9.47 -2.65 1.14
N ASP A 27 -10.37 -1.99 0.42
CA ASP A 27 -10.19 -1.55 -0.96
C ASP A 27 -9.04 -0.53 -1.14
N LYS A 28 -8.99 0.47 -0.25
CA LYS A 28 -7.88 1.45 -0.23
C LYS A 28 -6.59 0.81 0.24
N ALA A 29 -6.64 -0.04 1.27
CA ALA A 29 -5.49 -0.75 1.78
C ALA A 29 -4.82 -1.61 0.69
N VAL A 30 -5.61 -2.40 -0.04
CA VAL A 30 -5.15 -3.20 -1.19
C VAL A 30 -4.51 -2.32 -2.26
N THR A 31 -5.10 -1.15 -2.55
CA THR A 31 -4.57 -0.21 -3.53
C THR A 31 -3.21 0.35 -3.10
N LEU A 32 -3.07 0.77 -1.84
CA LEU A 32 -1.82 1.29 -1.29
C LEU A 32 -0.72 0.22 -1.25
N ILE A 33 -1.08 -1.01 -0.90
CA ILE A 33 -0.15 -2.16 -0.89
C ILE A 33 0.29 -2.50 -2.32
N LYS A 34 -0.65 -2.57 -3.27
CA LYS A 34 -0.35 -2.83 -4.69
C LYS A 34 0.54 -1.74 -5.31
N ALA A 35 0.37 -0.50 -4.89
CA ALA A 35 1.20 0.62 -5.32
C ALA A 35 2.60 0.60 -4.67
N GLY A 36 2.86 -0.30 -3.71
CA GLY A 36 4.13 -0.36 -2.98
C GLY A 36 4.31 0.76 -1.94
N LEU A 37 3.24 1.47 -1.58
CA LEU A 37 3.26 2.59 -0.63
C LEU A 37 3.07 2.15 0.82
N ALA A 38 2.50 0.97 1.04
CA ALA A 38 2.17 0.45 2.36
C ALA A 38 2.33 -1.08 2.43
N VAL A 39 2.41 -1.62 3.64
CA VAL A 39 2.43 -3.06 3.92
C VAL A 39 1.35 -3.43 4.93
N PRO A 40 0.69 -4.59 4.81
CA PRO A 40 -0.24 -5.06 5.84
C PRO A 40 0.49 -5.31 7.17
N VAL A 41 -0.09 -4.90 8.29
CA VAL A 41 0.49 -5.17 9.62
C VAL A 41 0.15 -6.57 10.11
N ASN A 42 -1.04 -7.07 9.78
CA ASN A 42 -1.38 -8.48 10.02
C ASN A 42 -0.92 -9.35 8.84
N GLU A 43 0.05 -10.22 9.11
CA GLU A 43 0.70 -11.14 8.17
C GLU A 43 -0.22 -12.20 7.52
N ASP A 44 -1.48 -12.33 7.93
CA ASP A 44 -2.29 -13.53 7.60
C ASP A 44 -2.64 -13.69 6.10
N ARG A 45 -2.58 -12.65 5.24
CA ARG A 45 -3.23 -12.80 3.92
C ARG A 45 -2.82 -11.91 2.75
N PHE A 46 -1.54 -11.58 2.59
CA PHE A 46 -1.10 -10.85 1.37
C PHE A 46 0.06 -11.50 0.61
N ASN A 47 0.25 -12.82 0.74
CA ASN A 47 1.15 -13.59 -0.11
C ASN A 47 0.56 -13.88 -1.51
N LYS A 48 0.05 -12.85 -2.19
CA LYS A 48 -0.28 -12.93 -3.63
C LYS A 48 -0.59 -11.54 -4.19
N ALA A 49 0.03 -11.23 -5.32
CA ALA A 49 -0.36 -10.18 -6.26
C ALA A 49 0.40 -8.84 -6.25
N VAL A 50 1.68 -8.83 -5.91
CA VAL A 50 2.61 -7.92 -6.62
C VAL A 50 3.17 -8.70 -7.81
N LYS A 51 2.38 -8.78 -8.89
CA LYS A 51 2.97 -9.00 -10.21
C LYS A 51 3.61 -7.67 -10.59
N PRO A 52 4.93 -7.57 -10.80
CA PRO A 52 5.48 -6.39 -11.43
C PRO A 52 4.88 -6.33 -12.83
N LYS A 53 4.00 -5.36 -13.10
CA LYS A 53 3.66 -5.04 -14.49
C LYS A 53 4.85 -4.26 -15.06
N ALA A 54 5.94 -4.98 -15.32
CA ALA A 54 6.94 -4.54 -16.26
C ALA A 54 6.32 -4.59 -17.65
N LEU A 55 6.40 -3.48 -18.41
CA LEU A 55 6.96 -3.42 -19.77
C LEU A 55 6.63 -2.04 -20.37
N GLU A 56 7.51 -1.05 -20.18
CA GLU A 56 7.59 0.09 -21.10
C GLU A 56 8.33 -0.39 -22.35
N THR A 57 7.61 -0.92 -23.34
CA THR A 57 8.13 -0.99 -24.70
C THR A 57 7.84 0.35 -25.36
N ARG A 58 8.85 1.23 -25.48
CA ARG A 58 8.79 2.31 -26.45
C ARG A 58 9.05 1.70 -27.84
N GLN A 59 8.07 1.82 -28.72
CA GLN A 59 8.20 1.51 -30.15
C GLN A 59 9.17 2.48 -30.83
#